data_AF-A0A6N8ZVT8-F1
#
_entry.id   AF-A0A6N8ZVT8-F1
#
_cell.length_a   1.000
_cell.length_b   1.000
_cell.length_c   1.000
_cell.angle_alpha   90.00
_cell.angle_beta   90.00
_cell.angle_gamma   90.00
#
_symmetry.space_group_name_H-M   'P 1'
#
loop_
_entity.id
_entity.type
_entity.pdbx_description
1 polymer ?
#
loop_
_entity_poly.entity_id
_entity_poly.type
_entity_poly.pdbx_seq_one_letter_code
_entity_poly.pdbx_strand_id
1 'polypeptide(L)'
;MTSGNEETIERLRRARSADDLLRYFIEELDWPLEDETLLEDENLDELIFEEDLEELGLPIQMRSQIERIRQVRPFTTDQPWGIFFVDLAGTRLLITRLRAFLRTLIRRRRSVAGNRRSWDIDDLIFVVTTGSGESVELHLLVFFKVEGKEVFRCLSWRPAEPTRRLQRVAVELLPQLTWPERQENVEQWKANWRAPFTLQPGETISSAARLADRMARTARGLRDQIRQAMEQEQGEGPFSELMEDIRKQLVADVDEKSFSDMCAQTLVYGLLGSRVSDPDGFGATPVLSVVPLSNPFLAAFFEQVHGEVSELDLEGSGLNQLIADLRETDVEAILDEFGSTTKGGDPVIHFYEEFLTQYDPKIRANAGAFYTPEPVVEFMVRGVDQILKTRFGLKAGIADSSTWEEVAKRNGFEVPEDVKTDQQFVSMVDPAVGTGTFLVHWLRRAKQSYANTPPLTEAIGTTTWANMCCRLCTLSSSCSAPTPLPTSRWLSFLTTKGCLPIRQIYC
;
A
#
# COMPACT_ATOMS: atom_id res chain seq x y z
N MET A 1 20.62 -0.06 17.65
CA MET A 1 20.69 -1.36 16.94
C MET A 1 21.97 -2.02 17.39
N THR A 2 21.90 -3.23 17.93
CA THR A 2 23.05 -4.04 18.35
C THR A 2 23.85 -4.46 17.11
N SER A 3 25.18 -4.42 17.17
CA SER A 3 26.07 -4.71 16.02
C SER A 3 25.81 -6.07 15.36
N GLY A 4 25.32 -7.06 16.12
CA GLY A 4 24.96 -8.38 15.59
C GLY A 4 23.79 -8.37 14.59
N ASN A 5 22.77 -7.53 14.80
CA ASN A 5 21.60 -7.51 13.91
C ASN A 5 21.95 -6.94 12.53
N GLU A 6 22.91 -6.02 12.45
CA GLU A 6 23.35 -5.41 11.21
C GLU A 6 24.13 -6.43 10.35
N GLU A 7 24.92 -7.29 10.99
CA GLU A 7 25.64 -8.37 10.31
C GLU A 7 24.70 -9.43 9.73
N THR A 8 23.70 -9.89 10.51
CA THR A 8 22.69 -10.85 10.04
C THR A 8 21.90 -10.31 8.84
N ILE A 9 21.53 -9.02 8.85
CA ILE A 9 20.85 -8.36 7.71
C ILE A 9 21.74 -8.37 6.46
N GLU A 10 23.03 -8.08 6.62
CA GLU A 10 23.98 -8.08 5.49
C GLU A 10 24.27 -9.49 4.95
N ARG A 11 24.27 -10.52 5.80
CA ARG A 11 24.32 -11.92 5.35
C ARG A 11 23.08 -12.28 4.53
N LEU A 12 21.89 -11.93 5.02
CA LEU A 12 20.63 -12.15 4.29
C LEU A 12 20.60 -11.37 2.96
N ARG A 13 21.18 -10.16 2.94
CA ARG A 13 21.36 -9.34 1.72
C ARG A 13 22.31 -9.95 0.71
N ARG A 14 23.18 -10.90 1.09
CA ARG A 14 24.10 -11.60 0.16
C ARG A 14 23.54 -12.92 -0.36
N ALA A 15 22.58 -13.53 0.33
CA ALA A 15 21.97 -14.77 -0.12
C ALA A 15 21.26 -14.56 -1.47
N ARG A 16 21.65 -15.33 -2.50
CA ARG A 16 21.04 -15.30 -3.85
C ARG A 16 20.59 -16.67 -4.32
N SER A 17 21.01 -17.73 -3.65
CA SER A 17 20.75 -19.11 -4.04
C SER A 17 20.24 -19.94 -2.86
N ALA A 18 19.76 -21.15 -3.17
CA ALA A 18 19.38 -22.09 -2.12
C ALA A 18 20.60 -22.52 -1.26
N ASP A 19 21.80 -22.52 -1.84
CA ASP A 19 23.04 -22.87 -1.14
C ASP A 19 23.43 -21.78 -0.13
N ASP A 20 23.29 -20.52 -0.52
CA ASP A 20 23.48 -19.40 0.42
C ASP A 20 22.47 -19.44 1.57
N LEU A 21 21.24 -19.87 1.30
CA LEU A 21 20.23 -20.03 2.35
C LEU A 21 20.50 -21.20 3.26
N LEU A 22 21.03 -22.30 2.74
CA LEU A 22 21.46 -23.43 3.59
C LEU A 22 22.55 -22.98 4.56
N ARG A 23 23.56 -22.24 4.07
CA ARG A 23 24.60 -21.65 4.91
C ARG A 23 24.02 -20.70 5.95
N TYR A 24 23.13 -19.81 5.52
CA TYR A 24 22.45 -18.88 6.44
C TYR A 24 21.70 -19.64 7.54
N PHE A 25 21.00 -20.74 7.23
CA PHE A 25 20.28 -21.51 8.25
C PHE A 25 21.21 -22.25 9.21
N ILE A 26 22.34 -22.75 8.72
CA ILE A 26 23.32 -23.42 9.57
C ILE A 26 24.02 -22.42 10.49
N GLU A 27 24.48 -21.28 9.95
CA GLU A 27 25.25 -20.28 10.70
C GLU A 27 24.39 -19.41 11.64
N GLU A 28 23.19 -18.99 11.21
CA GLU A 28 22.38 -18.01 11.95
C GLU A 28 21.19 -18.63 12.69
N LEU A 29 20.72 -19.81 12.27
CA LEU A 29 19.53 -20.47 12.84
C LEU A 29 19.87 -21.80 13.53
N ASP A 30 21.14 -22.05 13.81
CA ASP A 30 21.65 -23.23 14.52
C ASP A 30 21.22 -24.57 13.89
N TRP A 31 21.06 -24.63 12.56
CA TRP A 31 20.77 -25.90 11.91
C TRP A 31 21.97 -26.84 12.06
N PRO A 32 21.75 -28.07 12.57
CA PRO A 32 22.83 -28.94 12.98
C PRO A 32 23.67 -29.40 11.80
N LEU A 33 24.97 -29.39 11.99
CA LEU A 33 25.94 -29.90 11.04
C LEU A 33 27.00 -30.69 11.81
N GLU A 34 27.20 -31.95 11.43
CA GLU A 34 28.16 -32.82 12.13
C GLU A 34 29.63 -32.42 11.84
N ASP A 35 29.87 -31.85 10.66
CA ASP A 35 31.19 -31.45 10.18
C ASP A 35 31.11 -30.10 9.44
N GLU A 36 31.73 -29.07 10.00
CA GLU A 36 31.75 -27.72 9.43
C GLU A 36 32.43 -27.66 8.05
N THR A 37 33.29 -28.63 7.70
CA THR A 37 33.90 -28.71 6.36
C THR A 37 32.88 -28.97 5.25
N LEU A 38 31.66 -29.42 5.60
CA LEU A 38 30.56 -29.61 4.66
C LEU A 38 29.93 -28.29 4.18
N LEU A 39 30.27 -27.14 4.78
CA LEU A 39 29.82 -25.82 4.32
C LEU A 39 30.66 -25.27 3.15
N GLU A 40 31.84 -25.84 2.93
CA GLU A 40 32.71 -25.51 1.81
C GLU A 40 32.01 -25.86 0.48
N ASP A 41 32.16 -25.02 -0.54
CA ASP A 41 31.50 -25.19 -1.84
C ASP A 41 31.73 -26.59 -2.46
N GLU A 42 32.88 -27.20 -2.20
CA GLU A 42 33.26 -28.50 -2.74
C GLU A 42 32.48 -29.68 -2.10
N ASN A 43 31.93 -29.49 -0.90
CA ASN A 43 31.34 -30.56 -0.09
C ASN A 43 29.83 -30.41 0.13
N LEU A 44 29.23 -29.28 -0.26
CA LEU A 44 27.81 -28.99 -0.02
C LEU A 44 26.86 -30.04 -0.65
N ASP A 45 27.28 -30.66 -1.75
CA ASP A 45 26.55 -31.73 -2.43
C ASP A 45 26.35 -32.98 -1.53
N GLU A 46 27.19 -33.17 -0.51
CA GLU A 46 27.01 -34.26 0.45
C GLU A 46 25.76 -34.07 1.33
N LEU A 47 25.34 -32.82 1.56
CA LEU A 47 24.14 -32.48 2.33
C LEU A 47 22.86 -32.53 1.50
N ILE A 48 22.97 -32.81 0.20
CA ILE A 48 21.86 -32.70 -0.74
C ILE A 48 21.67 -34.00 -1.53
N PHE A 49 20.42 -34.29 -1.87
CA PHE A 49 20.05 -35.26 -2.90
C PHE A 49 19.41 -34.50 -4.06
N GLU A 50 20.08 -34.45 -5.21
CA GLU A 50 19.48 -33.91 -6.42
C GLU A 50 18.46 -34.91 -7.00
N GLU A 51 17.28 -34.40 -7.36
CA GLU A 51 16.19 -35.19 -7.92
C GLU A 51 16.22 -35.14 -9.44
N ASP A 52 16.16 -36.31 -10.09
CA ASP A 52 16.06 -36.39 -11.54
C ASP A 52 14.63 -35.99 -12.00
N LEU A 53 14.54 -34.83 -12.66
CA LEU A 53 13.28 -34.27 -13.15
C LEU A 53 12.59 -35.16 -14.20
N GLU A 54 13.36 -35.90 -15.00
CA GLU A 54 12.82 -36.82 -16.01
C GLU A 54 12.17 -38.02 -15.36
N GLU A 55 12.80 -38.52 -14.29
CA GLU A 55 12.24 -39.62 -13.54
C GLU A 55 10.90 -39.22 -12.93
N LEU A 56 10.73 -38.01 -12.37
CA LEU A 56 9.53 -37.56 -11.62
C LEU A 56 8.17 -37.71 -12.34
N GLY A 57 8.14 -37.95 -13.65
CA GLY A 57 6.91 -38.26 -14.39
C GLY A 57 6.00 -37.05 -14.62
N LEU A 58 6.57 -35.85 -14.59
CA LEU A 58 5.85 -34.59 -14.75
C LEU A 58 5.51 -34.29 -16.22
N PRO A 59 4.43 -33.54 -16.50
CA PRO A 59 4.19 -32.97 -17.82
C PRO A 59 5.38 -32.13 -18.30
N ILE A 60 5.73 -32.23 -19.59
CA ILE A 60 6.87 -31.53 -20.19
C ILE A 60 6.82 -30.02 -19.92
N GLN A 61 5.63 -29.43 -19.99
CA GLN A 61 5.39 -28.01 -19.75
C GLN A 61 5.65 -27.55 -18.30
N MET A 62 5.62 -28.48 -17.34
CA MET A 62 5.97 -28.21 -15.93
C MET A 62 7.48 -28.39 -15.72
N ARG A 63 8.09 -29.41 -16.35
CA ARG A 63 9.54 -29.64 -16.29
C ARG A 63 10.33 -28.45 -16.85
N SER A 64 9.88 -27.85 -17.94
CA SER A 64 10.56 -26.70 -18.56
C SER A 64 10.59 -25.43 -17.70
N GLN A 65 9.98 -25.43 -16.50
CA GLN A 65 9.92 -24.29 -15.60
C GLN A 65 10.73 -24.48 -14.32
N ILE A 66 11.24 -25.70 -14.12
CA ILE A 66 12.02 -26.07 -12.95
C ILE A 66 13.43 -26.34 -13.45
N GLU A 67 14.41 -25.62 -12.89
CA GLU A 67 15.81 -25.83 -13.22
C GLU A 67 16.36 -27.01 -12.42
N ARG A 68 16.15 -26.98 -11.10
CA ARG A 68 16.68 -28.00 -10.19
C ARG A 68 15.75 -28.26 -9.02
N ILE A 69 15.83 -29.48 -8.50
CA ILE A 69 15.18 -29.87 -7.25
C ILE A 69 16.18 -30.65 -6.43
N ARG A 70 16.31 -30.22 -5.19
CA ARG A 70 17.33 -30.70 -4.27
C ARG A 70 16.66 -30.95 -2.94
N GLN A 71 16.78 -32.16 -2.41
CA GLN A 71 16.32 -32.45 -1.06
C GLN A 71 17.50 -32.38 -0.11
N VAL A 72 17.39 -31.60 0.96
CA VAL A 72 18.38 -31.64 2.05
C VAL A 72 18.27 -32.98 2.77
N ARG A 73 19.41 -33.59 3.07
CA ARG A 73 19.46 -34.82 3.87
C ARG A 73 18.94 -34.55 5.27
N PRO A 74 18.28 -35.53 5.93
CA PRO A 74 17.91 -35.37 7.33
C PRO A 74 19.15 -35.11 8.17
N PHE A 75 19.15 -34.05 8.96
CA PHE A 75 20.27 -33.74 9.85
C PHE A 75 20.26 -34.61 11.11
N THR A 76 19.12 -35.22 11.45
CA THR A 76 19.00 -36.13 12.58
C THR A 76 18.21 -37.38 12.22
N THR A 77 18.49 -38.48 12.93
CA THR A 77 17.85 -39.79 12.72
C THR A 77 16.33 -39.75 12.85
N ASP A 78 15.77 -38.84 13.66
CA ASP A 78 14.34 -38.75 13.96
C ASP A 78 13.67 -37.44 13.50
N GLN A 79 14.29 -36.72 12.56
CA GLN A 79 13.74 -35.49 11.99
C GLN A 79 12.31 -35.68 11.44
N PRO A 80 11.30 -34.97 12.00
CA PRO A 80 9.89 -35.13 11.62
C PRO A 80 9.45 -34.24 10.45
N TRP A 81 10.34 -33.45 9.85
CA TRP A 81 10.07 -32.62 8.67
C TRP A 81 11.07 -32.85 7.54
N GLY A 82 10.68 -32.52 6.31
CA GLY A 82 11.54 -32.59 5.12
C GLY A 82 11.78 -31.21 4.51
N ILE A 83 12.95 -31.02 3.90
CA ILE A 83 13.36 -29.73 3.34
C ILE A 83 13.75 -29.93 1.88
N PHE A 84 13.18 -29.10 1.01
CA PHE A 84 13.39 -29.15 -0.43
C PHE A 84 13.75 -27.78 -0.96
N PHE A 85 14.79 -27.73 -1.76
CA PHE A 85 15.19 -26.58 -2.55
C PHE A 85 14.68 -26.76 -3.97
N VAL A 86 14.02 -25.74 -4.52
CA VAL A 86 13.45 -25.75 -5.86
C VAL A 86 13.87 -24.47 -6.56
N ASP A 87 14.68 -24.61 -7.60
CA ASP A 87 15.12 -23.49 -8.41
C ASP A 87 14.22 -23.39 -9.65
N LEU A 88 13.54 -22.25 -9.83
CA LEU A 88 12.60 -22.03 -10.94
C LEU A 88 13.21 -21.12 -12.01
N ALA A 89 13.03 -21.52 -13.28
CA ALA A 89 13.58 -20.77 -14.43
C ALA A 89 12.90 -19.41 -14.69
N GLY A 90 11.79 -19.12 -14.00
CA GLY A 90 10.99 -17.91 -14.18
C GLY A 90 11.15 -16.92 -13.04
N THR A 91 10.79 -15.66 -13.30
CA THR A 91 10.76 -14.58 -12.30
C THR A 91 9.50 -14.56 -11.43
N ARG A 92 8.64 -15.59 -11.55
CA ARG A 92 7.35 -15.65 -10.85
C ARG A 92 7.12 -17.02 -10.25
N LEU A 93 6.54 -17.03 -9.06
CA LEU A 93 6.09 -18.23 -8.39
C LEU A 93 4.76 -18.72 -8.98
N LEU A 94 4.78 -19.83 -9.72
CA LEU A 94 3.60 -20.41 -10.38
C LEU A 94 2.89 -21.42 -9.47
N ILE A 95 2.18 -20.91 -8.46
CA ILE A 95 1.67 -21.66 -7.29
C ILE A 95 0.82 -22.87 -7.66
N THR A 96 -0.09 -22.75 -8.62
CA THR A 96 -0.96 -23.86 -9.03
C THR A 96 -0.12 -25.02 -9.58
N ARG A 97 0.93 -24.70 -10.34
CA ARG A 97 1.85 -25.68 -10.92
C ARG A 97 2.79 -26.23 -9.85
N LEU A 98 3.32 -25.38 -8.99
CA LEU A 98 4.14 -25.78 -7.84
C LEU A 98 3.36 -26.72 -6.89
N ARG A 99 2.07 -26.46 -6.65
CA ARG A 99 1.19 -27.34 -5.85
C ARG A 99 1.06 -28.71 -6.45
N ALA A 100 0.69 -28.78 -7.73
CA ALA A 100 0.55 -30.03 -8.46
C ALA A 100 1.88 -30.80 -8.50
N PHE A 101 2.98 -30.06 -8.67
CA PHE A 101 4.33 -30.58 -8.70
C PHE A 101 4.71 -31.22 -7.36
N LEU A 102 4.64 -30.46 -6.26
CA LEU A 102 5.04 -30.92 -4.93
C LEU A 102 4.19 -32.10 -4.46
N ARG A 103 2.89 -32.12 -4.77
CA ARG A 103 2.04 -33.30 -4.52
C ARG A 103 2.52 -34.55 -5.25
N THR A 104 2.98 -34.41 -6.50
CA THR A 104 3.47 -35.53 -7.32
C THR A 104 4.79 -36.08 -6.75
N LEU A 105 5.70 -35.19 -6.36
CA LEU A 105 6.96 -35.53 -5.69
C LEU A 105 6.71 -36.35 -4.41
N ILE A 106 5.81 -35.87 -3.54
CA ILE A 106 5.50 -36.51 -2.25
C ILE A 106 4.82 -37.87 -2.48
N ARG A 107 3.85 -37.94 -3.39
CA ARG A 107 3.13 -39.18 -3.69
C ARG A 107 4.05 -40.27 -4.23
N ARG A 108 4.99 -39.90 -5.10
CA ARG A 108 5.97 -40.84 -5.66
C ARG A 108 6.91 -41.37 -4.59
N ARG A 109 7.38 -40.53 -3.67
CA ARG A 109 8.24 -40.99 -2.56
C ARG A 109 7.56 -41.98 -1.63
N ARG A 110 6.26 -41.80 -1.37
CA ARG A 110 5.48 -42.81 -0.62
C ARG A 110 5.40 -44.16 -1.35
N SER A 111 5.57 -44.19 -2.67
CA SER A 111 5.52 -45.41 -3.48
C SER A 111 6.88 -46.10 -3.70
N VAL A 112 7.99 -45.36 -3.67
CA VAL A 112 9.37 -45.87 -3.91
C VAL A 112 10.08 -46.09 -2.57
N ALA A 113 9.46 -46.82 -1.64
CA ALA A 113 10.02 -47.09 -0.32
C ALA A 113 11.27 -47.99 -0.40
N GLY A 114 12.41 -47.39 -0.74
CA GLY A 114 13.75 -47.87 -0.49
C GLY A 114 14.54 -46.76 0.20
N ASN A 115 15.19 -47.08 1.33
CA ASN A 115 16.11 -46.32 2.18
C ASN A 115 15.94 -44.79 2.41
N ARG A 116 14.91 -44.13 1.88
CA ARG A 116 14.64 -42.69 1.99
C ARG A 116 13.36 -42.47 2.78
N ARG A 117 13.42 -41.57 3.77
CA ARG A 117 12.29 -41.25 4.67
C ARG A 117 11.19 -40.48 3.92
N SER A 118 9.93 -40.71 4.28
CA SER A 118 8.77 -39.97 3.77
C SER A 118 8.09 -39.19 4.89
N TRP A 119 7.81 -37.92 4.68
CA TRP A 119 7.11 -37.03 5.63
C TRP A 119 5.67 -36.74 5.19
N ASP A 120 4.87 -36.21 6.12
CA ASP A 120 3.57 -35.64 5.78
C ASP A 120 3.71 -34.31 5.06
N ILE A 121 2.76 -34.01 4.17
CA ILE A 121 2.79 -32.81 3.32
C ILE A 121 2.86 -31.52 4.13
N ASP A 122 2.20 -31.52 5.29
CA ASP A 122 2.16 -30.37 6.19
C ASP A 122 3.54 -30.14 6.83
N ASP A 123 4.36 -31.18 6.97
CA ASP A 123 5.70 -31.15 7.59
C ASP A 123 6.83 -30.95 6.56
N LEU A 124 6.53 -30.32 5.44
CA LEU A 124 7.52 -30.00 4.40
C LEU A 124 7.76 -28.50 4.31
N ILE A 125 9.04 -28.16 4.22
CA ILE A 125 9.53 -26.80 3.97
C ILE A 125 10.10 -26.78 2.56
N PHE A 126 9.60 -25.88 1.72
CA PHE A 126 10.14 -25.64 0.39
C PHE A 126 10.83 -24.29 0.37
N VAL A 127 12.11 -24.28 0.05
CA VAL A 127 12.86 -23.08 -0.28
C VAL A 127 12.89 -22.96 -1.78
N VAL A 128 12.28 -21.91 -2.30
CA VAL A 128 12.11 -21.70 -3.73
C VAL A 128 12.82 -20.43 -4.13
N THR A 129 13.63 -20.51 -5.17
CA THR A 129 14.24 -19.35 -5.79
C THR A 129 13.54 -19.05 -7.12
N THR A 130 13.28 -17.77 -7.39
CA THR A 130 12.73 -17.32 -8.67
C THR A 130 13.56 -16.16 -9.20
N GLY A 131 13.84 -16.15 -10.50
CA GLY A 131 14.75 -15.18 -11.11
C GLY A 131 16.22 -15.46 -10.78
N SER A 132 17.10 -14.56 -11.18
CA SER A 132 18.55 -14.73 -11.02
C SER A 132 19.26 -13.39 -10.80
N GLY A 133 20.46 -13.44 -10.20
CA GLY A 133 21.28 -12.26 -9.94
C GLY A 133 20.54 -11.24 -9.07
N GLU A 134 20.53 -9.97 -9.49
CA GLU A 134 19.86 -8.88 -8.75
C GLU A 134 18.33 -9.00 -8.70
N SER A 135 17.74 -9.78 -9.60
CA SER A 135 16.28 -9.97 -9.68
C SER A 135 15.77 -11.16 -8.87
N VAL A 136 16.65 -11.86 -8.17
CA VAL A 136 16.27 -13.07 -7.45
C VAL A 136 15.33 -12.75 -6.29
N GLU A 137 14.34 -13.61 -6.12
CA GLU A 137 13.41 -13.60 -5.02
C GLU A 137 13.44 -14.97 -4.34
N LEU A 138 13.53 -14.95 -3.03
CA LEU A 138 13.67 -16.11 -2.17
C LEU A 138 12.33 -16.32 -1.47
N HIS A 139 11.83 -17.56 -1.50
CA HIS A 139 10.54 -17.93 -0.94
C HIS A 139 10.70 -19.14 -0.04
N LEU A 140 10.20 -19.05 1.18
CA LEU A 140 9.94 -20.21 2.02
C LEU A 140 8.45 -20.53 1.92
N LEU A 141 8.10 -21.78 1.64
CA LEU A 141 6.71 -22.22 1.43
C LEU A 141 6.39 -23.44 2.28
N VAL A 142 5.17 -23.42 2.83
CA VAL A 142 4.68 -24.43 3.76
C VAL A 142 3.22 -24.73 3.46
N PHE A 143 2.82 -25.98 3.62
CA PHE A 143 1.43 -26.39 3.52
C PHE A 143 0.70 -26.23 4.85
N PHE A 144 -0.50 -25.66 4.77
CA PHE A 144 -1.45 -25.58 5.86
C PHE A 144 -2.73 -26.28 5.46
N LYS A 145 -3.41 -26.91 6.42
CA LYS A 145 -4.79 -27.37 6.27
C LYS A 145 -5.72 -26.39 6.97
N VAL A 146 -6.55 -25.72 6.18
CA VAL A 146 -7.58 -24.78 6.68
C VAL A 146 -8.93 -25.33 6.21
N GLU A 147 -9.81 -25.66 7.15
CA GLU A 147 -11.15 -26.21 6.86
C GLU A 147 -11.13 -27.44 5.91
N GLY A 148 -10.13 -28.31 6.09
CA GLY A 148 -9.97 -29.50 5.25
C GLY A 148 -9.41 -29.25 3.85
N LYS A 149 -9.11 -27.98 3.49
CA LYS A 149 -8.42 -27.61 2.24
C LYS A 149 -6.94 -27.34 2.50
N GLU A 150 -6.09 -27.86 1.64
CA GLU A 150 -4.66 -27.57 1.64
C GLU A 150 -4.40 -26.21 0.98
N VAL A 151 -3.81 -25.28 1.74
CA VAL A 151 -3.38 -23.96 1.27
C VAL A 151 -1.87 -23.83 1.42
N PHE A 152 -1.24 -23.05 0.54
CA PHE A 152 0.15 -22.67 0.73
C PHE A 152 0.21 -21.39 1.52
N ARG A 153 1.22 -21.28 2.38
CA ARG A 153 1.65 -20.00 2.91
C ARG A 153 3.13 -19.78 2.65
N CYS A 154 3.53 -18.52 2.52
CA CYS A 154 4.88 -18.13 2.16
C CYS A 154 5.47 -17.06 3.07
N LEU A 155 6.79 -17.10 3.19
CA LEU A 155 7.63 -15.99 3.60
C LEU A 155 8.58 -15.69 2.43
N SER A 156 8.46 -14.52 1.82
CA SER A 156 9.29 -14.12 0.67
C SER A 156 10.05 -12.83 0.93
N TRP A 157 11.23 -12.73 0.32
CA TRP A 157 12.03 -11.50 0.29
C TRP A 157 12.93 -11.46 -0.93
N ARG A 158 13.32 -10.26 -1.33
CA ARG A 158 14.43 -10.02 -2.25
C ARG A 158 15.62 -9.48 -1.51
N PRO A 159 16.84 -9.89 -1.87
CA PRO A 159 18.02 -9.32 -1.24
C PRO A 159 18.22 -7.82 -1.52
N ALA A 160 17.65 -7.31 -2.62
CA ALA A 160 17.63 -5.89 -2.95
C ALA A 160 16.59 -5.08 -2.15
N GLU A 161 15.83 -5.69 -1.23
CA GLU A 161 14.82 -4.99 -0.43
C GLU A 161 15.42 -3.92 0.49
N PRO A 162 14.61 -2.91 0.88
CA PRO A 162 14.98 -1.92 1.88
C PRO A 162 15.41 -2.57 3.20
N THR A 163 16.38 -1.97 3.89
CA THR A 163 16.95 -2.51 5.14
C THR A 163 15.88 -2.79 6.21
N ARG A 164 14.83 -1.98 6.30
CA ARG A 164 13.73 -2.18 7.27
C ARG A 164 13.01 -3.52 7.05
N ARG A 165 12.76 -3.89 5.79
CA ARG A 165 12.10 -5.15 5.45
C ARG A 165 13.01 -6.34 5.73
N LEU A 166 14.27 -6.26 5.29
CA LEU A 166 15.27 -7.29 5.61
C LEU A 166 15.48 -7.44 7.11
N GLN A 167 15.44 -6.34 7.88
CA GLN A 167 15.50 -6.38 9.34
C GLN A 167 14.33 -7.18 9.93
N ARG A 168 13.09 -6.94 9.50
CA ARG A 168 11.94 -7.73 9.96
C ARG A 168 12.11 -9.21 9.62
N VAL A 169 12.55 -9.52 8.40
CA VAL A 169 12.79 -10.92 7.99
C VAL A 169 13.89 -11.56 8.85
N ALA A 170 15.04 -10.92 8.97
CA ALA A 170 16.21 -11.44 9.67
C ALA A 170 16.04 -11.52 11.20
N VAL A 171 15.35 -10.57 11.82
CA VAL A 171 15.31 -10.41 13.28
C VAL A 171 13.99 -10.89 13.90
N GLU A 172 12.88 -10.88 13.16
CA GLU A 172 11.56 -11.22 13.70
C GLU A 172 10.99 -12.54 13.13
N LEU A 173 11.24 -12.82 11.85
CA LEU A 173 10.58 -13.94 11.15
C LEU A 173 11.47 -15.18 11.05
N LEU A 174 12.68 -15.06 10.47
CA LEU A 174 13.61 -16.18 10.31
C LEU A 174 14.08 -16.80 11.64
N PRO A 175 14.26 -16.06 12.75
CA PRO A 175 14.62 -16.68 14.04
C PRO A 175 13.56 -17.65 14.58
N GLN A 176 12.33 -17.63 14.05
CA GLN A 176 11.33 -18.64 14.43
C GLN A 176 11.59 -20.01 13.76
N LEU A 177 12.50 -20.07 12.78
CA LEU A 177 12.97 -21.29 12.13
C LEU A 177 14.26 -21.87 12.75
N THR A 178 14.73 -21.31 13.88
CA THR A 178 15.86 -21.86 14.64
C THR A 178 15.64 -23.32 14.98
N TRP A 179 16.68 -24.13 14.81
CA TRP A 179 16.59 -25.57 15.06
C TRP A 179 16.28 -25.86 16.54
N PRO A 180 15.42 -26.83 16.87
CA PRO A 180 15.07 -27.08 18.26
C PRO A 180 16.22 -27.76 19.00
N GLU A 181 16.65 -27.18 20.12
CA GLU A 181 17.67 -27.77 21.02
C GLU A 181 17.23 -29.15 21.58
N ARG A 182 15.92 -29.39 21.74
CA ARG A 182 15.36 -30.65 22.24
C ARG A 182 14.19 -31.11 21.37
N GLN A 183 14.31 -32.31 20.81
CA GLN A 183 13.27 -32.96 19.98
C GLN A 183 12.04 -33.42 20.78
N GLU A 184 12.01 -33.23 22.10
CA GLU A 184 10.89 -33.66 22.97
C GLU A 184 9.63 -32.79 22.81
N ASN A 185 9.72 -31.63 22.12
CA ASN A 185 8.56 -30.75 21.89
C ASN A 185 8.40 -30.34 20.41
N VAL A 186 8.43 -31.34 19.53
CA VAL A 186 8.26 -31.18 18.07
C VAL A 186 7.00 -30.38 17.72
N GLU A 187 5.89 -30.59 18.42
CA GLU A 187 4.63 -29.87 18.13
C GLU A 187 4.72 -28.37 18.48
N GLN A 188 5.38 -28.01 19.57
CA GLN A 188 5.62 -26.60 19.91
C GLN A 188 6.57 -25.94 18.91
N TRP A 189 7.64 -26.64 18.53
CA TRP A 189 8.52 -26.15 17.47
C TRP A 189 7.74 -25.96 16.17
N LYS A 190 6.90 -26.95 15.82
CA LYS A 190 5.99 -26.93 14.67
C LYS A 190 5.02 -25.76 14.64
N ALA A 191 4.53 -25.34 15.80
CA ALA A 191 3.71 -24.13 15.91
C ALA A 191 4.55 -22.86 15.74
N ASN A 192 5.73 -22.79 16.36
CA ASN A 192 6.61 -21.63 16.30
C ASN A 192 7.11 -21.35 14.88
N TRP A 193 7.70 -22.33 14.20
CA TRP A 193 8.25 -22.08 12.86
C TRP A 193 7.16 -21.83 11.81
N ARG A 194 5.93 -22.32 12.04
CA ARG A 194 4.78 -22.04 11.16
C ARG A 194 4.18 -20.65 11.37
N ALA A 195 4.32 -20.06 12.56
CA ALA A 195 3.76 -18.73 12.87
C ALA A 195 4.16 -17.60 11.89
N PRO A 196 5.40 -17.48 11.38
CA PRO A 196 5.75 -16.44 10.40
C PRO A 196 5.11 -16.64 9.02
N PHE A 197 4.56 -17.81 8.72
CA PHE A 197 3.90 -18.11 7.46
C PHE A 197 2.43 -17.73 7.52
N THR A 198 2.14 -16.44 7.37
CA THR A 198 0.77 -15.89 7.40
C THR A 198 0.18 -15.65 6.01
N LEU A 199 1.03 -15.33 5.02
CA LEU A 199 0.63 -14.92 3.67
C LEU A 199 0.46 -16.10 2.72
N GLN A 200 -0.48 -16.04 1.78
CA GLN A 200 -0.48 -16.97 0.65
C GLN A 200 0.55 -16.54 -0.39
N PRO A 201 1.19 -17.48 -1.11
CA PRO A 201 2.13 -17.09 -2.14
C PRO A 201 1.44 -16.27 -3.23
N GLY A 202 2.15 -15.31 -3.81
CA GLY A 202 1.57 -14.36 -4.76
C GLY A 202 0.83 -13.19 -4.12
N GLU A 203 0.76 -13.08 -2.79
CA GLU A 203 0.15 -11.93 -2.09
C GLU A 203 1.13 -10.77 -1.81
N THR A 204 2.42 -10.88 -2.13
CA THR A 204 3.32 -9.71 -2.11
C THR A 204 2.95 -8.82 -3.28
N ILE A 205 2.09 -7.85 -3.03
CA ILE A 205 1.83 -6.76 -3.96
C ILE A 205 3.13 -5.96 -4.03
N SER A 206 3.79 -5.99 -5.18
CA SER A 206 5.13 -5.42 -5.37
C SER A 206 5.17 -4.38 -6.48
N SER A 207 4.00 -3.98 -6.99
CA SER A 207 3.89 -2.92 -7.99
C SER A 207 2.54 -2.22 -7.91
N ALA A 208 2.50 -0.97 -8.39
CA ALA A 208 1.29 -0.16 -8.39
C ALA A 208 0.15 -0.82 -9.19
N ALA A 209 0.44 -1.38 -10.35
CA ALA A 209 -0.56 -2.08 -11.17
C ALA A 209 -1.19 -3.28 -10.43
N ARG A 210 -0.38 -4.03 -9.66
CA ARG A 210 -0.90 -5.16 -8.88
C ARG A 210 -1.71 -4.71 -7.67
N LEU A 211 -1.31 -3.60 -7.04
CA LEU A 211 -2.06 -3.01 -5.93
C LEU A 211 -3.42 -2.51 -6.42
N ALA A 212 -3.42 -1.78 -7.54
CA ALA A 212 -4.62 -1.25 -8.18
C ALA A 212 -5.58 -2.37 -8.61
N ASP A 213 -5.07 -3.44 -9.23
CA ASP A 213 -5.86 -4.62 -9.58
C ASP A 213 -6.44 -5.33 -8.35
N ARG A 214 -5.67 -5.48 -7.26
CA ARG A 214 -6.18 -6.05 -6.01
C ARG A 214 -7.30 -5.21 -5.42
N MET A 215 -7.08 -3.91 -5.28
CA MET A 215 -8.09 -2.96 -4.80
C MET A 215 -9.34 -2.97 -5.67
N ALA A 216 -9.17 -2.95 -7.00
CA ALA A 216 -10.29 -2.97 -7.94
C ALA A 216 -11.13 -4.24 -7.85
N ARG A 217 -10.50 -5.41 -7.64
CA ARG A 217 -11.23 -6.66 -7.37
C ARG A 217 -12.04 -6.60 -6.08
N THR A 218 -11.43 -6.12 -4.99
CA THR A 218 -12.12 -5.95 -3.70
C THR A 218 -13.30 -4.98 -3.83
N ALA A 219 -13.10 -3.84 -4.52
CA ALA A 219 -14.16 -2.86 -4.74
C ALA A 219 -15.32 -3.44 -5.56
N ARG A 220 -15.05 -4.24 -6.60
CA ARG A 220 -16.12 -4.90 -7.36
C ARG A 220 -16.91 -5.89 -6.51
N GLY A 221 -16.22 -6.70 -5.70
CA GLY A 221 -16.88 -7.64 -4.79
C GLY A 221 -17.79 -6.92 -3.78
N LEU A 222 -17.29 -5.84 -3.18
CA LEU A 222 -18.04 -5.00 -2.25
C LEU A 222 -19.25 -4.33 -2.92
N ARG A 223 -19.07 -3.77 -4.12
CA ARG A 223 -20.16 -3.18 -4.91
C ARG A 223 -21.27 -4.20 -5.17
N ASP A 224 -20.91 -5.39 -5.62
CA ASP A 224 -21.88 -6.42 -5.98
C ASP A 224 -22.69 -6.87 -4.75
N GLN A 225 -22.05 -6.92 -3.57
CA GLN A 225 -22.71 -7.21 -2.30
C GLN A 225 -23.63 -6.09 -1.81
N ILE A 226 -23.19 -4.83 -1.87
CA ILE A 226 -24.03 -3.68 -1.53
C ILE A 226 -25.27 -3.66 -2.42
N ARG A 227 -25.09 -3.89 -3.72
CA ARG A 227 -26.23 -3.96 -4.65
C ARG A 227 -27.19 -5.08 -4.30
N GLN A 228 -26.66 -6.26 -3.97
CA GLN A 228 -27.49 -7.40 -3.55
C GLN A 228 -28.25 -7.11 -2.26
N ALA A 229 -27.64 -6.38 -1.31
CA ALA A 229 -28.31 -5.96 -0.08
C ALA A 229 -29.44 -4.96 -0.37
N MET A 230 -29.20 -3.95 -1.20
CA MET A 230 -30.22 -2.99 -1.64
C MET A 230 -31.39 -3.67 -2.36
N GLU A 231 -31.10 -4.63 -3.25
CA GLU A 231 -32.13 -5.43 -3.92
C GLU A 231 -33.01 -6.19 -2.91
N GLN A 232 -32.48 -6.58 -1.74
CA GLN A 232 -33.23 -7.26 -0.68
C GLN A 232 -34.04 -6.28 0.20
N GLU A 233 -33.56 -5.06 0.40
CA GLU A 233 -34.26 -4.01 1.15
C GLU A 233 -35.57 -3.56 0.47
N GLN A 234 -35.69 -3.75 -0.85
CA GLN A 234 -36.90 -3.35 -1.61
C GLN A 234 -37.28 -1.87 -1.40
N GLY A 235 -36.29 -1.01 -1.19
CA GLY A 235 -36.46 0.43 -0.96
C GLY A 235 -36.72 0.84 0.50
N GLU A 236 -36.79 -0.12 1.42
CA GLU A 236 -36.94 0.13 2.86
C GLU A 236 -35.82 -0.60 3.62
N GLY A 237 -34.72 0.12 3.88
CA GLY A 237 -33.59 -0.40 4.64
C GLY A 237 -32.40 0.56 4.71
N PRO A 238 -31.34 0.20 5.43
CA PRO A 238 -30.23 1.08 5.73
C PRO A 238 -29.51 1.66 4.50
N PHE A 239 -29.26 0.87 3.46
CA PHE A 239 -28.63 1.38 2.23
C PHE A 239 -29.58 2.28 1.43
N SER A 240 -30.86 1.95 1.41
CA SER A 240 -31.91 2.76 0.76
C SER A 240 -32.07 4.12 1.43
N GLU A 241 -32.08 4.17 2.77
CA GLU A 241 -32.09 5.42 3.55
C GLU A 241 -30.83 6.25 3.30
N LEU A 242 -29.67 5.61 3.28
CA LEU A 242 -28.39 6.28 3.04
C LEU A 242 -28.29 6.87 1.62
N MET A 243 -28.83 6.18 0.62
CA MET A 243 -28.92 6.69 -0.75
C MET A 243 -29.80 7.93 -0.82
N GLU A 244 -30.94 7.95 -0.11
CA GLU A 244 -31.82 9.12 -0.04
C GLU A 244 -31.16 10.32 0.63
N ASP A 245 -30.35 10.09 1.67
CA ASP A 245 -29.60 11.17 2.32
C ASP A 245 -28.52 11.74 1.41
N ILE A 246 -27.84 10.91 0.61
CA ILE A 246 -26.91 11.37 -0.43
C ILE A 246 -27.63 12.20 -1.50
N ARG A 247 -28.82 11.77 -1.95
CA ARG A 247 -29.61 12.53 -2.92
C ARG A 247 -29.96 13.92 -2.40
N LYS A 248 -30.30 14.04 -1.12
CA LYS A 248 -30.66 15.32 -0.49
C LYS A 248 -29.45 16.22 -0.24
N GLN A 249 -28.31 15.66 0.14
CA GLN A 249 -27.19 16.44 0.67
C GLN A 249 -26.03 16.63 -0.31
N LEU A 250 -25.91 15.78 -1.35
CA LEU A 250 -24.71 15.71 -2.18
C LEU A 250 -25.01 15.67 -3.68
N VAL A 251 -25.71 14.64 -4.16
CA VAL A 251 -25.93 14.41 -5.60
C VAL A 251 -27.34 13.88 -5.84
N ALA A 252 -28.23 14.75 -6.34
CA ALA A 252 -29.66 14.46 -6.49
C ALA A 252 -29.98 13.29 -7.44
N ASP A 253 -29.13 13.04 -8.44
CA ASP A 253 -29.39 12.07 -9.52
C ASP A 253 -28.71 10.69 -9.30
N VAL A 254 -28.30 10.38 -8.06
CA VAL A 254 -27.69 9.07 -7.75
C VAL A 254 -28.73 7.96 -7.90
N ASP A 255 -28.39 6.90 -8.62
CA ASP A 255 -29.14 5.64 -8.72
C ASP A 255 -28.47 4.53 -7.89
N GLU A 256 -29.14 3.38 -7.70
CA GLU A 256 -28.61 2.27 -6.89
C GLU A 256 -27.24 1.78 -7.37
N LYS A 257 -27.02 1.81 -8.69
CA LYS A 257 -25.77 1.38 -9.30
C LYS A 257 -24.63 2.35 -8.94
N SER A 258 -24.83 3.63 -9.21
CA SER A 258 -23.84 4.69 -8.91
C SER A 258 -23.62 4.83 -7.40
N PHE A 259 -24.65 4.63 -6.58
CA PHE A 259 -24.53 4.56 -5.12
C PHE A 259 -23.62 3.41 -4.68
N SER A 260 -23.85 2.20 -5.19
CA SER A 260 -23.03 1.02 -4.85
C SER A 260 -21.57 1.20 -5.30
N ASP A 261 -21.37 1.75 -6.50
CA ASP A 261 -20.04 2.08 -7.03
C ASP A 261 -19.34 3.13 -6.15
N MET A 262 -20.05 4.16 -5.71
CA MET A 262 -19.51 5.22 -4.85
C MET A 262 -19.13 4.66 -3.49
N CYS A 263 -19.98 3.86 -2.84
CA CYS A 263 -19.68 3.25 -1.55
C CYS A 263 -18.43 2.35 -1.63
N ALA A 264 -18.35 1.49 -2.65
CA ALA A 264 -17.25 0.56 -2.81
C ALA A 264 -15.90 1.25 -3.07
N GLN A 265 -15.87 2.23 -3.97
CA GLN A 265 -14.66 3.02 -4.26
C GLN A 265 -14.21 3.80 -3.03
N THR A 266 -15.15 4.47 -2.38
CA THR A 266 -14.93 5.30 -1.20
C THR A 266 -14.34 4.49 -0.06
N LEU A 267 -14.87 3.30 0.23
CA LEU A 267 -14.33 2.41 1.26
C LEU A 267 -12.94 1.88 0.89
N VAL A 268 -12.78 1.28 -0.29
CA VAL A 268 -11.50 0.65 -0.69
C VAL A 268 -10.38 1.67 -0.82
N TYR A 269 -10.63 2.82 -1.43
CA TYR A 269 -9.62 3.85 -1.56
C TYR A 269 -9.38 4.59 -0.23
N GLY A 270 -10.40 4.70 0.62
CA GLY A 270 -10.26 5.15 2.01
C GLY A 270 -9.31 4.27 2.83
N LEU A 271 -9.30 2.94 2.62
CA LEU A 271 -8.33 2.04 3.26
C LEU A 271 -6.89 2.37 2.85
N LEU A 272 -6.65 2.62 1.55
CA LEU A 272 -5.32 3.02 1.07
C LEU A 272 -4.92 4.37 1.67
N GLY A 273 -5.82 5.35 1.68
CA GLY A 273 -5.58 6.66 2.28
C GLY A 273 -5.24 6.57 3.78
N SER A 274 -5.94 5.70 4.50
CA SER A 274 -5.67 5.39 5.91
C SER A 274 -4.28 4.76 6.09
N ARG A 275 -3.93 3.75 5.28
CA ARG A 275 -2.61 3.09 5.30
C ARG A 275 -1.45 4.05 4.98
N VAL A 276 -1.66 4.99 4.06
CA VAL A 276 -0.65 5.99 3.70
C VAL A 276 -0.50 7.05 4.80
N SER A 277 -1.59 7.39 5.48
CA SER A 277 -1.58 8.44 6.52
C SER A 277 -1.01 7.95 7.86
N ASP A 278 -1.25 6.68 8.20
CA ASP A 278 -0.74 6.04 9.42
C ASP A 278 -0.16 4.63 9.12
N PRO A 279 1.06 4.55 8.55
CA PRO A 279 1.68 3.27 8.22
C PRO A 279 1.86 2.31 9.38
N ASP A 280 2.26 2.84 10.55
CA ASP A 280 2.64 2.03 11.71
C ASP A 280 1.41 1.60 12.54
N GLY A 281 0.34 2.41 12.56
CA GLY A 281 -0.91 2.14 13.28
C GLY A 281 -2.02 1.50 12.44
N PHE A 282 -1.84 1.36 11.12
CA PHE A 282 -2.86 0.82 10.22
C PHE A 282 -3.37 -0.56 10.67
N GLY A 283 -4.70 -0.66 10.83
CA GLY A 283 -5.42 -1.87 11.25
C GLY A 283 -5.33 -2.23 12.73
N ALA A 284 -4.74 -1.39 13.58
CA ALA A 284 -4.75 -1.56 15.05
C ALA A 284 -6.05 -1.02 15.69
N THR A 285 -6.73 -0.14 14.97
CA THR A 285 -8.07 0.37 15.24
C THR A 285 -8.97 0.07 14.04
N PRO A 286 -10.31 0.11 14.17
CA PRO A 286 -11.20 0.06 13.02
C PRO A 286 -10.72 1.06 11.98
N VAL A 287 -10.51 0.63 10.73
CA VAL A 287 -9.70 1.36 9.74
C VAL A 287 -10.19 2.78 9.47
N LEU A 288 -11.44 3.06 9.85
CA LEU A 288 -12.15 4.31 9.64
C LEU A 288 -12.03 5.33 10.77
N SER A 289 -11.50 4.97 11.95
CA SER A 289 -11.26 5.95 13.02
C SER A 289 -10.06 6.87 12.79
N VAL A 290 -9.30 6.65 11.71
CA VAL A 290 -7.99 7.29 11.46
C VAL A 290 -8.02 8.25 10.26
N VAL A 291 -9.07 8.27 9.44
CA VAL A 291 -9.20 9.26 8.36
C VAL A 291 -9.79 10.54 8.94
N PRO A 292 -9.06 11.68 9.04
CA PRO A 292 -9.60 12.93 9.51
C PRO A 292 -10.50 13.53 8.43
N LEU A 293 -11.69 12.95 8.25
CA LEU A 293 -12.73 13.50 7.39
C LEU A 293 -13.20 14.81 8.05
N SER A 294 -12.75 15.94 7.51
CA SER A 294 -13.11 17.27 8.00
C SER A 294 -14.60 17.61 7.80
N ASN A 295 -15.34 16.73 7.10
CA ASN A 295 -16.78 16.85 6.88
C ASN A 295 -17.53 15.84 7.77
N PRO A 296 -18.31 16.31 8.77
CA PRO A 296 -19.13 15.46 9.63
C PRO A 296 -20.11 14.56 8.87
N PHE A 297 -20.62 15.02 7.72
CA PHE A 297 -21.51 14.21 6.88
C PHE A 297 -20.76 13.04 6.23
N LEU A 298 -19.57 13.29 5.69
CA LEU A 298 -18.77 12.20 5.12
C LEU A 298 -18.30 11.25 6.23
N ALA A 299 -17.88 11.75 7.39
CA ALA A 299 -17.53 10.90 8.53
C ALA A 299 -18.69 9.98 8.94
N ALA A 300 -19.89 10.55 9.13
CA ALA A 300 -21.08 9.79 9.47
C ALA A 300 -21.50 8.81 8.35
N PHE A 301 -21.44 9.24 7.09
CA PHE A 301 -21.70 8.38 5.93
C PHE A 301 -20.76 7.17 5.91
N PHE A 302 -19.45 7.40 6.06
CA PHE A 302 -18.45 6.33 6.08
C PHE A 302 -18.65 5.36 7.26
N GLU A 303 -18.91 5.89 8.46
CA GLU A 303 -19.22 5.07 9.64
C GLU A 303 -20.47 4.22 9.43
N GLN A 304 -21.52 4.80 8.84
CA GLN A 304 -22.77 4.12 8.55
C GLN A 304 -22.60 3.04 7.48
N VAL A 305 -22.00 3.33 6.32
CA VAL A 305 -21.72 2.30 5.29
C VAL A 305 -20.91 1.15 5.90
N HIS A 306 -19.89 1.45 6.71
CA HIS A 306 -19.07 0.42 7.32
C HIS A 306 -19.81 -0.40 8.37
N GLY A 307 -20.66 0.23 9.18
CA GLY A 307 -21.54 -0.46 10.12
C GLY A 307 -22.38 -1.51 9.40
N GLU A 308 -23.10 -1.09 8.35
CA GLU A 308 -23.93 -1.97 7.53
C GLU A 308 -23.11 -3.07 6.84
N VAL A 309 -21.96 -2.74 6.25
CA VAL A 309 -21.04 -3.68 5.61
C VAL A 309 -20.49 -4.72 6.61
N SER A 310 -20.28 -4.32 7.86
CA SER A 310 -19.79 -5.22 8.92
C SER A 310 -20.89 -6.13 9.45
N GLU A 311 -22.12 -5.64 9.58
CA GLU A 311 -23.28 -6.44 10.02
C GLU A 311 -23.72 -7.47 8.99
N LEU A 312 -23.52 -7.17 7.70
CA LEU A 312 -23.81 -8.08 6.60
C LEU A 312 -22.88 -9.31 6.50
N ASP A 313 -21.92 -9.47 7.43
CA ASP A 313 -20.94 -10.57 7.45
C ASP A 313 -20.28 -10.76 6.07
N LEU A 314 -19.84 -9.64 5.48
CA LEU A 314 -19.25 -9.60 4.14
C LEU A 314 -17.82 -10.19 4.11
N GLU A 315 -17.60 -11.31 4.77
CA GLU A 315 -16.36 -12.10 4.73
C GLU A 315 -15.94 -12.42 3.29
N GLY A 316 -16.91 -12.54 2.37
CA GLY A 316 -16.68 -12.76 0.94
C GLY A 316 -16.25 -11.52 0.12
N SER A 317 -16.31 -10.30 0.68
CA SER A 317 -15.96 -9.05 -0.03
C SER A 317 -14.47 -8.96 -0.40
N GLY A 318 -13.63 -9.66 0.36
CA GLY A 318 -12.17 -9.53 0.30
C GLY A 318 -11.64 -8.25 0.96
N LEU A 319 -12.46 -7.50 1.71
CA LEU A 319 -12.06 -6.27 2.41
C LEU A 319 -11.06 -6.54 3.54
N ASN A 320 -11.33 -7.51 4.40
CA ASN A 320 -10.40 -7.94 5.46
C ASN A 320 -9.06 -8.41 4.89
N GLN A 321 -9.10 -9.13 3.76
CA GLN A 321 -7.90 -9.53 3.06
C GLN A 321 -7.17 -8.34 2.44
N LEU A 322 -7.87 -7.34 1.90
CA LEU A 322 -7.23 -6.10 1.43
C LEU A 322 -6.55 -5.33 2.56
N ILE A 323 -7.14 -5.29 3.76
CA ILE A 323 -6.51 -4.68 4.95
C ILE A 323 -5.22 -5.44 5.30
N ALA A 324 -5.25 -6.77 5.30
CA ALA A 324 -4.06 -7.59 5.53
C ALA A 324 -2.99 -7.34 4.44
N ASP A 325 -3.40 -7.32 3.16
CA ASP A 325 -2.52 -7.05 2.04
C ASP A 325 -1.87 -5.66 2.16
N LEU A 326 -2.64 -4.61 2.49
CA LEU A 326 -2.13 -3.24 2.66
C LEU A 326 -1.18 -3.09 3.85
N ARG A 327 -1.41 -3.84 4.94
CA ARG A 327 -0.51 -3.86 6.11
C ARG A 327 0.85 -4.47 5.77
N GLU A 328 0.85 -5.53 4.98
CA GLU A 328 2.07 -6.29 4.66
C GLU A 328 2.79 -5.79 3.40
N THR A 329 2.13 -4.93 2.62
CA THR A 329 2.70 -4.27 1.44
C THR A 329 3.53 -3.04 1.83
N ASP A 330 4.69 -2.89 1.19
CA ASP A 330 5.47 -1.65 1.20
C ASP A 330 4.81 -0.64 0.23
N VAL A 331 3.71 -0.06 0.70
CA VAL A 331 2.89 0.89 -0.07
C VAL A 331 3.72 2.12 -0.42
N GLU A 332 4.60 2.54 0.48
CA GLU A 332 5.53 3.66 0.29
C GLU A 332 6.46 3.39 -0.89
N ALA A 333 7.15 2.25 -0.94
CA ALA A 333 8.03 1.92 -2.05
C ALA A 333 7.29 1.80 -3.39
N ILE A 334 6.07 1.24 -3.37
CA ILE A 334 5.24 1.16 -4.58
C ILE A 334 4.86 2.53 -5.10
N LEU A 335 4.43 3.44 -4.21
CA LEU A 335 4.04 4.79 -4.56
C LEU A 335 5.25 5.63 -5.00
N ASP A 336 6.41 5.46 -4.36
CA ASP A 336 7.64 6.14 -4.77
C ASP A 336 8.12 5.69 -6.15
N GLU A 337 8.13 4.38 -6.42
CA GLU A 337 8.49 3.83 -7.75
C GLU A 337 7.51 4.32 -8.82
N PHE A 338 6.21 4.28 -8.52
CA PHE A 338 5.16 4.78 -9.40
C PHE A 338 5.27 6.29 -9.66
N GLY A 339 5.55 7.07 -8.61
CA GLY A 339 5.79 8.51 -8.71
C GLY A 339 7.02 8.86 -9.55
N SER A 340 8.09 8.05 -9.47
CA SER A 340 9.33 8.28 -10.22
C SER A 340 9.20 8.06 -11.73
N THR A 341 8.26 7.21 -12.15
CA THR A 341 7.97 6.92 -13.56
C THR A 341 6.91 7.85 -14.15
N THR A 342 6.16 8.56 -13.30
CA THR A 342 5.11 9.50 -13.68
C THR A 342 5.66 10.94 -13.72
N LYS A 343 5.22 11.76 -14.67
CA LYS A 343 5.76 13.12 -14.88
C LYS A 343 5.27 14.13 -13.81
N GLY A 344 5.78 14.03 -12.59
CA GLY A 344 5.50 14.95 -11.47
C GLY A 344 4.07 14.81 -10.91
N GLY A 345 3.90 15.15 -9.64
CA GLY A 345 2.62 15.07 -8.91
C GLY A 345 2.68 14.21 -7.64
N ASP A 346 1.58 14.16 -6.89
CA ASP A 346 1.44 13.30 -5.71
C ASP A 346 1.17 11.85 -6.16
N PRO A 347 2.03 10.88 -5.82
CA PRO A 347 1.88 9.50 -6.27
C PRO A 347 0.56 8.85 -5.84
N VAL A 348 -0.01 9.24 -4.70
CA VAL A 348 -1.31 8.74 -4.23
C VAL A 348 -2.41 9.15 -5.20
N ILE A 349 -2.41 10.42 -5.60
CA ILE A 349 -3.39 10.98 -6.53
C ILE A 349 -3.31 10.28 -7.89
N HIS A 350 -2.11 10.10 -8.44
CA HIS A 350 -1.93 9.38 -9.70
C HIS A 350 -2.33 7.91 -9.58
N PHE A 351 -2.09 7.31 -8.41
CA PHE A 351 -2.47 5.93 -8.17
C PHE A 351 -3.99 5.74 -8.20
N TYR A 352 -4.77 6.77 -7.84
CA TYR A 352 -6.23 6.74 -8.01
C TYR A 352 -6.65 6.51 -9.46
N GLU A 353 -5.94 7.10 -10.43
CA GLU A 353 -6.25 6.90 -11.85
C GLU A 353 -5.98 5.46 -12.31
N GLU A 354 -4.88 4.87 -11.84
CA GLU A 354 -4.56 3.46 -12.11
C GLU A 354 -5.62 2.56 -11.47
N PHE A 355 -6.00 2.82 -10.23
CA PHE A 355 -7.11 2.14 -9.56
C PHE A 355 -8.42 2.24 -10.34
N LEU A 356 -8.85 3.44 -10.74
CA LEU A 356 -10.09 3.65 -11.51
C LEU A 356 -10.04 2.96 -12.86
N THR A 357 -8.87 2.94 -13.51
CA THR A 357 -8.67 2.23 -14.78
C THR A 357 -8.86 0.73 -14.60
N GLN A 358 -8.36 0.15 -13.51
CA GLN A 358 -8.57 -1.26 -13.19
C GLN A 358 -9.98 -1.55 -12.69
N TYR A 359 -10.65 -0.59 -12.03
CA TYR A 359 -11.98 -0.72 -11.43
C TYR A 359 -13.11 -0.66 -12.46
N ASP A 360 -13.26 0.49 -13.14
CA ASP A 360 -14.21 0.70 -14.23
C ASP A 360 -13.72 1.84 -15.16
N PRO A 361 -13.21 1.51 -16.36
CA PRO A 361 -12.76 2.49 -17.34
C PRO A 361 -13.84 3.49 -17.80
N LYS A 362 -15.14 3.12 -17.72
CA LYS A 362 -16.26 4.00 -18.08
C LYS A 362 -16.55 5.00 -16.97
N ILE A 363 -16.44 4.59 -15.70
CA ILE A 363 -16.50 5.53 -14.57
C ILE A 363 -15.35 6.52 -14.68
N ARG A 364 -14.13 6.09 -15.02
CA ARG A 364 -13.01 7.00 -15.27
C ARG A 364 -13.31 8.07 -16.33
N ALA A 365 -13.96 7.67 -17.44
CA ALA A 365 -14.33 8.60 -18.52
C ALA A 365 -15.48 9.55 -18.13
N ASN A 366 -16.45 9.05 -17.36
CA ASN A 366 -17.65 9.81 -16.96
C ASN A 366 -17.43 10.68 -15.70
N ALA A 367 -16.57 10.27 -14.79
CA ALA A 367 -16.20 11.02 -13.58
C ALA A 367 -15.38 12.29 -13.89
N GLY A 368 -14.95 12.46 -15.15
CA GLY A 368 -14.19 13.64 -15.57
C GLY A 368 -12.87 13.79 -14.81
N ALA A 369 -12.35 12.72 -14.21
CA ALA A 369 -11.09 12.65 -13.47
C ALA A 369 -9.91 12.73 -14.45
N PHE A 370 -9.84 13.83 -15.21
CA PHE A 370 -8.70 14.17 -16.01
C PHE A 370 -7.75 14.93 -15.09
N TYR A 371 -6.66 14.29 -14.68
CA TYR A 371 -5.56 15.00 -14.07
C TYR A 371 -5.08 16.11 -15.01
N THR A 372 -5.25 17.36 -14.59
CA THR A 372 -4.74 18.49 -15.35
C THR A 372 -3.22 18.52 -15.16
N PRO A 373 -2.41 18.38 -16.23
CA PRO A 373 -0.96 18.26 -16.08
C PRO A 373 -0.38 19.45 -15.31
N GLU A 374 0.49 19.19 -14.31
CA GLU A 374 1.08 20.25 -13.47
C GLU A 374 1.69 21.40 -14.29
N PRO A 375 2.40 21.18 -15.42
CA PRO A 375 2.96 22.29 -16.20
C PRO A 375 1.89 23.25 -16.76
N VAL A 376 0.70 22.73 -17.08
CA VAL A 376 -0.43 23.54 -17.56
C VAL A 376 -1.02 24.35 -16.42
N VAL A 377 -1.24 23.71 -15.27
CA VAL A 377 -1.74 24.38 -14.06
C VAL A 377 -0.76 25.47 -13.60
N GLU A 378 0.53 25.16 -13.55
CA GLU A 378 1.58 26.12 -13.20
C GLU A 378 1.58 27.31 -14.15
N PHE A 379 1.48 27.07 -15.47
CA PHE A 379 1.40 28.14 -16.46
C PHE A 379 0.20 29.07 -16.20
N MET A 380 -0.98 28.50 -15.96
CA MET A 380 -2.19 29.28 -15.67
C MET A 380 -2.07 30.10 -14.37
N VAL A 381 -1.64 29.47 -13.28
CA VAL A 381 -1.45 30.14 -11.98
C VAL A 381 -0.41 31.24 -12.08
N ARG A 382 0.70 31.01 -12.80
CA ARG A 382 1.71 32.05 -13.07
C ARG A 382 1.14 33.20 -13.92
N GLY A 383 0.30 32.89 -14.89
CA GLY A 383 -0.39 33.89 -15.71
C GLY A 383 -1.26 34.83 -14.86
N VAL A 384 -2.08 34.26 -13.96
CA VAL A 384 -2.91 35.03 -13.02
C VAL A 384 -2.04 35.90 -12.10
N ASP A 385 -0.99 35.32 -11.50
CA ASP A 385 -0.04 36.06 -10.66
C ASP A 385 0.63 37.23 -11.39
N GLN A 386 1.00 37.04 -12.67
CA GLN A 386 1.58 38.09 -13.50
C GLN A 386 0.56 39.18 -13.83
N ILE A 387 -0.70 38.84 -14.10
CA ILE A 387 -1.77 39.81 -14.34
C ILE A 387 -2.01 40.67 -13.10
N LEU A 388 -2.10 40.07 -11.92
CA LEU A 388 -2.26 40.82 -10.65
C LEU A 388 -1.11 41.81 -10.43
N LYS A 389 0.13 41.38 -10.69
CA LYS A 389 1.33 42.23 -10.58
C LYS A 389 1.36 43.37 -11.58
N THR A 390 1.05 43.09 -12.85
CA THR A 390 1.27 44.04 -13.95
C THR A 390 0.06 44.95 -14.23
N ARG A 391 -1.16 44.44 -14.08
CA ARG A 391 -2.40 45.18 -14.40
C ARG A 391 -3.02 45.86 -13.19
N PHE A 392 -2.98 45.22 -12.03
CA PHE A 392 -3.58 45.72 -10.79
C PHE A 392 -2.56 46.35 -9.82
N GLY A 393 -1.26 46.25 -10.16
CA GLY A 393 -0.17 46.80 -9.35
C GLY A 393 0.00 46.10 -7.99
N LEU A 394 -0.45 44.84 -7.87
CA LEU A 394 -0.34 44.04 -6.65
C LEU A 394 1.03 43.36 -6.61
N LYS A 395 2.01 43.95 -5.93
CA LYS A 395 3.41 43.47 -5.98
C LYS A 395 3.57 42.04 -5.44
N ALA A 396 2.76 41.66 -4.46
CA ALA A 396 2.73 40.30 -3.93
C ALA A 396 1.90 39.33 -4.82
N GLY A 397 1.29 39.82 -5.89
CA GLY A 397 0.51 39.01 -6.84
C GLY A 397 -0.62 38.27 -6.16
N ILE A 398 -0.67 36.95 -6.29
CA ILE A 398 -1.72 36.13 -5.67
C ILE A 398 -1.67 36.09 -4.14
N ALA A 399 -0.55 36.51 -3.53
CA ALA A 399 -0.37 36.62 -2.10
C ALA A 399 -0.76 38.00 -1.53
N ASP A 400 -1.22 38.92 -2.38
CA ASP A 400 -1.51 40.29 -1.97
C ASP A 400 -2.75 40.36 -1.08
N SER A 401 -2.63 41.11 0.01
CA SER A 401 -3.67 41.26 1.05
C SER A 401 -4.45 42.56 0.93
N SER A 402 -4.25 43.35 -0.13
CA SER A 402 -4.98 44.60 -0.31
C SER A 402 -6.49 44.39 -0.37
N THR A 403 -7.23 45.34 0.20
CA THR A 403 -8.70 45.31 0.21
C THR A 403 -9.28 45.84 -1.10
N TRP A 404 -10.57 45.59 -1.33
CA TRP A 404 -11.29 46.17 -2.47
C TRP A 404 -11.15 47.68 -2.55
N GLU A 405 -11.23 48.40 -1.42
CA GLU A 405 -11.05 49.86 -1.36
C GLU A 405 -9.67 50.31 -1.86
N GLU A 406 -8.60 49.66 -1.39
CA GLU A 406 -7.23 50.01 -1.74
C GLU A 406 -6.95 49.80 -3.23
N VAL A 407 -7.44 48.69 -3.79
CA VAL A 407 -7.24 48.34 -5.20
C VAL A 407 -8.08 49.24 -6.11
N ALA A 408 -9.34 49.50 -5.74
CA ALA A 408 -10.24 50.42 -6.44
C ALA A 408 -9.65 51.82 -6.54
N LYS A 409 -9.20 52.38 -5.40
CA LYS A 409 -8.55 53.69 -5.34
C LYS A 409 -7.27 53.76 -6.16
N ARG A 410 -6.46 52.70 -6.16
CA ARG A 410 -5.21 52.62 -6.93
C ARG A 410 -5.43 52.59 -8.43
N ASN A 411 -6.48 51.91 -8.88
CA ASN A 411 -6.71 51.63 -10.30
C ASN A 411 -7.87 52.44 -10.92
N GLY A 412 -8.55 53.27 -10.15
CA GLY A 412 -9.56 54.21 -10.63
C GLY A 412 -10.89 53.57 -11.03
N PHE A 413 -11.34 52.56 -10.30
CA PHE A 413 -12.66 51.93 -10.47
C PHE A 413 -13.48 52.00 -9.18
N GLU A 414 -14.80 51.85 -9.27
CA GLU A 414 -15.70 51.84 -8.11
C GLU A 414 -15.89 50.42 -7.56
N VAL A 415 -15.98 50.27 -6.23
CA VAL A 415 -16.27 48.98 -5.60
C VAL A 415 -17.73 48.61 -5.87
N PRO A 416 -18.05 47.37 -6.30
CA PRO A 416 -19.43 46.92 -6.51
C PRO A 416 -20.29 47.04 -5.24
N GLU A 417 -21.58 47.39 -5.39
CA GLU A 417 -22.49 47.65 -4.26
C GLU A 417 -22.60 46.48 -3.25
N ASP A 418 -22.53 45.24 -3.74
CA ASP A 418 -22.68 44.02 -2.92
C ASP A 418 -21.37 43.55 -2.26
N VAL A 419 -20.25 44.29 -2.44
CA VAL A 419 -18.93 43.90 -1.93
C VAL A 419 -18.50 44.81 -0.79
N LYS A 420 -18.09 44.21 0.34
CA LYS A 420 -17.56 44.97 1.46
C LYS A 420 -16.20 45.59 1.10
N THR A 421 -16.02 46.87 1.35
CA THR A 421 -14.82 47.62 0.94
C THR A 421 -13.55 47.15 1.64
N ASP A 422 -13.67 46.61 2.87
CA ASP A 422 -12.59 46.06 3.68
C ASP A 422 -12.28 44.58 3.40
N GLN A 423 -13.07 43.93 2.55
CA GLN A 423 -12.82 42.55 2.11
C GLN A 423 -11.54 42.49 1.27
N GLN A 424 -10.80 41.39 1.39
CA GLN A 424 -9.62 41.13 0.55
C GLN A 424 -10.02 41.07 -0.94
N PHE A 425 -9.24 41.74 -1.79
CA PHE A 425 -9.50 41.82 -3.23
C PHE A 425 -9.24 40.48 -3.95
N VAL A 426 -8.16 39.80 -3.60
CA VAL A 426 -7.77 38.53 -4.23
C VAL A 426 -8.42 37.35 -3.49
N SER A 427 -9.22 36.59 -4.21
CA SER A 427 -9.79 35.31 -3.77
C SER A 427 -9.73 34.31 -4.93
N MET A 428 -9.62 33.02 -4.62
CA MET A 428 -9.55 31.94 -5.59
C MET A 428 -10.67 30.93 -5.30
N VAL A 429 -11.39 30.57 -6.36
CA VAL A 429 -12.40 29.52 -6.35
C VAL A 429 -12.09 28.59 -7.50
N ASP A 430 -12.10 27.29 -7.23
CA ASP A 430 -12.05 26.25 -8.24
C ASP A 430 -13.38 25.47 -8.22
N PRO A 431 -14.32 25.78 -9.14
CA PRO A 431 -15.62 25.11 -9.19
C PRO A 431 -15.52 23.62 -9.56
N ALA A 432 -14.39 23.18 -10.13
CA ALA A 432 -14.16 21.82 -10.60
C ALA A 432 -12.81 21.32 -10.06
N VAL A 433 -12.68 21.35 -8.73
CA VAL A 433 -11.41 21.19 -8.02
C VAL A 433 -10.70 19.87 -8.30
N GLY A 434 -11.45 18.81 -8.60
CA GLY A 434 -10.92 17.47 -8.84
C GLY A 434 -9.90 17.08 -7.75
N THR A 435 -8.69 16.73 -8.18
CA THR A 435 -7.58 16.35 -7.28
C THR A 435 -6.94 17.53 -6.51
N GLY A 436 -7.47 18.75 -6.64
CA GLY A 436 -6.97 19.93 -5.94
C GLY A 436 -5.72 20.56 -6.57
N THR A 437 -5.33 20.16 -7.78
CA THR A 437 -4.07 20.58 -8.40
C THR A 437 -3.96 22.11 -8.51
N PHE A 438 -5.03 22.82 -8.89
CA PHE A 438 -5.03 24.28 -8.94
C PHE A 438 -4.84 24.93 -7.56
N LEU A 439 -5.52 24.42 -6.52
CA LEU A 439 -5.36 24.91 -5.15
C LEU A 439 -3.93 24.71 -4.63
N VAL A 440 -3.36 23.52 -4.85
CA VAL A 440 -1.98 23.22 -4.45
C VAL A 440 -0.99 24.16 -5.13
N HIS A 441 -1.11 24.35 -6.45
CA HIS A 441 -0.23 25.26 -7.19
C HIS A 441 -0.45 26.72 -6.80
N TRP A 442 -1.69 27.14 -6.51
CA TRP A 442 -1.99 28.46 -5.98
C TRP A 442 -1.28 28.71 -4.66
N LEU A 443 -1.37 27.79 -3.71
CA LEU A 443 -0.70 27.87 -2.41
C LEU A 443 0.84 27.87 -2.54
N ARG A 444 1.40 27.00 -3.40
CA ARG A 444 2.84 26.98 -3.71
C ARG A 444 3.30 28.33 -4.25
N ARG A 445 2.55 28.92 -5.18
CA ARG A 445 2.88 30.21 -5.77
C ARG A 445 2.70 31.36 -4.79
N ALA A 446 1.70 31.31 -3.92
CA ALA A 446 1.47 32.32 -2.88
C ALA A 446 2.65 32.33 -1.90
N LYS A 447 3.14 31.15 -1.52
CA LYS A 447 4.35 30.98 -0.71
C LYS A 447 5.58 31.61 -1.34
N GLN A 448 5.81 31.36 -2.63
CA GLN A 448 6.92 31.94 -3.37
C GLN A 448 6.82 33.47 -3.43
N SER A 449 5.63 34.00 -3.72
CA SER A 449 5.42 35.46 -3.81
C SER A 449 5.60 36.14 -2.46
N TYR A 450 5.15 35.53 -1.36
CA TYR A 450 5.40 36.04 0.00
C TYR A 450 6.89 36.07 0.34
N ALA A 451 7.63 35.00 0.03
CA ALA A 451 9.06 34.92 0.30
C ALA A 451 9.87 35.99 -0.47
N ASN A 452 9.44 36.31 -1.69
CA ASN A 452 10.14 37.26 -2.57
C ASN A 452 9.73 38.72 -2.34
N THR A 453 8.53 38.98 -1.80
CA THR A 453 8.01 40.32 -1.57
C THR A 453 7.13 40.32 -0.32
N PRO A 454 7.73 40.27 0.87
CA PRO A 454 6.97 40.37 2.11
C PRO A 454 6.23 41.71 2.16
N PRO A 455 4.96 41.74 2.61
CA PRO A 455 4.19 42.98 2.67
C PRO A 455 4.88 44.02 3.57
N LEU A 456 4.86 45.28 3.12
CA LEU A 456 5.59 46.40 3.74
C LEU A 456 5.13 46.76 5.17
N THR A 457 4.03 46.20 5.65
CA THR A 457 3.49 46.43 7.00
C THR A 457 4.13 45.57 8.09
N GLU A 458 5.02 44.62 7.76
CA GLU A 458 5.50 43.59 8.70
C GLU A 458 7.02 43.66 8.99
N ALA A 459 7.59 44.87 9.06
CA ALA A 459 8.99 45.04 9.46
C ALA A 459 9.26 44.79 10.96
N ILE A 460 8.26 44.45 11.78
CA ILE A 460 8.44 44.21 13.22
C ILE A 460 7.54 43.05 13.67
N GLY A 461 8.14 41.89 13.96
CA GLY A 461 7.53 40.85 14.81
C GLY A 461 6.85 39.68 14.09
N THR A 462 7.59 38.56 13.98
CA THR A 462 7.13 37.16 14.02
C THR A 462 5.68 36.87 13.57
N THR A 463 5.37 37.09 12.29
CA THR A 463 4.23 36.42 11.65
C THR A 463 4.79 35.35 10.74
N THR A 464 4.77 34.10 11.21
CA THR A 464 5.25 32.94 10.45
C THR A 464 4.31 32.68 9.28
N TRP A 465 4.80 32.06 8.20
CA TRP A 465 4.00 31.54 7.07
C TRP A 465 2.69 30.85 7.51
N ALA A 466 2.69 30.21 8.69
CA ALA A 466 1.52 29.62 9.33
C ALA A 466 0.34 30.60 9.55
N ASN A 467 0.61 31.83 10.00
CA ASN A 467 -0.43 32.83 10.27
C ASN A 467 -1.06 33.36 8.98
N MET A 468 -0.28 33.44 7.89
CA MET A 468 -0.80 33.81 6.58
C MET A 468 -1.64 32.69 5.97
N CYS A 469 -1.24 31.42 6.12
CA CYS A 469 -2.07 30.27 5.75
C CYS A 469 -3.43 30.32 6.44
N CYS A 470 -3.49 30.63 7.74
CA CYS A 470 -4.77 30.77 8.45
C CYS A 470 -5.65 31.91 7.91
N ARG A 471 -5.06 33.01 7.39
CA ARG A 471 -5.82 34.11 6.76
C ARG A 471 -6.33 33.73 5.36
N LEU A 472 -5.51 33.04 4.57
CA LEU A 472 -5.89 32.51 3.25
C LEU A 472 -6.96 31.41 3.34
N CYS A 473 -6.97 30.63 4.42
CA CYS A 473 -7.90 29.52 4.67
C CYS A 473 -9.11 29.92 5.51
N THR A 474 -9.61 31.16 5.43
CA THR A 474 -10.72 31.69 6.26
C THR A 474 -12.05 30.98 6.00
N LEU A 475 -12.14 29.74 6.51
CA LEU A 475 -13.32 28.89 6.64
C LEU A 475 -13.47 28.31 8.06
N SER A 476 -12.53 28.55 9.01
CA SER A 476 -12.78 28.22 10.42
C SER A 476 -12.04 29.13 11.40
N SER A 477 -12.72 29.44 12.51
CA SER A 477 -12.33 30.40 13.56
C SER A 477 -11.32 29.84 14.59
N SER A 478 -10.64 28.71 14.31
CA SER A 478 -9.89 27.94 15.30
C SER A 478 -8.44 27.60 14.89
N CYS A 479 -7.74 28.53 14.24
CA CYS A 479 -6.37 28.32 13.76
C CYS A 479 -5.34 28.88 14.77
N SER A 480 -4.77 28.03 15.64
CA SER A 480 -3.66 28.40 16.55
C SER A 480 -2.30 27.87 16.04
N ALA A 481 -1.33 28.78 15.95
CA ALA A 481 -0.03 28.60 15.30
C ALA A 481 0.93 27.67 16.05
N PRO A 482 1.69 26.78 15.36
CA PRO A 482 2.87 26.15 15.94
C PRO A 482 4.17 26.44 15.17
N THR A 483 5.26 26.02 15.80
CA THR A 483 6.69 26.06 15.44
C THR A 483 7.00 25.51 14.04
N PRO A 484 8.11 25.93 13.39
CA PRO A 484 8.34 25.68 11.97
C PRO A 484 8.63 24.20 11.67
N LEU A 485 7.75 23.57 10.89
CA LEU A 485 7.94 22.22 10.34
C LEU A 485 8.62 22.26 8.95
N PRO A 486 9.42 21.22 8.58
CA PRO A 486 10.00 21.07 7.25
C PRO A 486 8.94 20.97 6.14
N THR A 487 9.27 21.44 4.94
CA THR A 487 8.37 21.54 3.77
C THR A 487 7.66 20.24 3.38
N SER A 488 8.26 19.08 3.62
CA SER A 488 7.71 17.76 3.30
C SER A 488 6.57 17.32 4.23
N ARG A 489 6.41 17.93 5.41
CA ARG A 489 5.36 17.59 6.40
C ARG A 489 4.18 18.57 6.41
N TRP A 490 4.18 19.58 5.55
CA TRP A 490 3.15 20.64 5.55
C TRP A 490 1.80 20.21 4.98
N LEU A 491 1.77 19.31 3.98
CA LEU A 491 0.53 18.72 3.48
C LEU A 491 -0.17 17.90 4.58
N SER A 492 0.60 17.05 5.27
CA SER A 492 0.16 16.29 6.45
C SER A 492 -0.33 17.19 7.61
N PHE A 493 0.28 18.38 7.80
CA PHE A 493 -0.13 19.35 8.82
C PHE A 493 -1.44 20.09 8.48
N LEU A 494 -1.64 20.45 7.20
CA LEU A 494 -2.88 21.10 6.75
C LEU A 494 -4.08 20.15 6.77
N THR A 495 -3.85 18.84 6.59
CA THR A 495 -4.85 17.78 6.72
C THR A 495 -5.17 17.43 8.18
N THR A 496 -4.20 17.49 9.12
CA THR A 496 -4.46 17.22 10.55
C THR A 496 -5.14 18.37 11.30
N LYS A 497 -4.99 19.63 10.83
CA LYS A 497 -5.55 20.83 11.49
C LYS A 497 -6.81 21.40 10.84
N GLY A 498 -7.41 20.72 9.86
CA GLY A 498 -8.66 21.14 9.22
C GLY A 498 -8.59 22.48 8.47
N CYS A 499 -7.39 22.92 8.06
CA CYS A 499 -7.18 24.18 7.34
C CYS A 499 -7.37 24.02 5.83
N LEU A 500 -7.21 22.81 5.29
CA LEU A 500 -7.75 22.43 4.00
C LEU A 500 -9.11 21.77 4.25
N PRO A 501 -10.23 22.36 3.81
CA PRO A 501 -11.41 21.54 3.61
C PRO A 501 -11.04 20.56 2.49
N ILE A 502 -10.74 19.31 2.83
CA ILE A 502 -10.87 18.18 1.90
C ILE A 502 -12.38 18.01 1.64
N ARG A 503 -12.98 19.00 0.96
CA ARG A 503 -14.22 18.83 0.24
C ARG A 503 -13.77 18.44 -1.17
N GLN A 504 -14.17 17.24 -1.62
CA GLN A 504 -13.98 16.72 -2.98
C GLN A 504 -12.69 15.97 -3.33
N ILE A 505 -12.08 15.21 -2.40
CA ILE A 505 -11.24 14.06 -2.80
C ILE A 505 -12.04 12.73 -2.75
N TYR A 506 -13.25 12.75 -2.22
CA TYR A 506 -14.11 11.58 -2.11
C TYR A 506 -15.53 11.94 -2.53
N CYS A 507 -15.77 11.94 -3.85
CA CYS A 507 -17.05 11.71 -4.50
C CYS A 507 -16.77 10.87 -5.75
#